data_AF-A0A8K0KHT9-F1
#
_entry.id   AF-A0A8K0KHT9-F1
#
_cell.length_a   1.000
_cell.length_b   1.000
_cell.length_c   1.000
_cell.angle_alpha   90.00
_cell.angle_beta   90.00
_cell.angle_gamma   90.00
#
_symmetry.space_group_name_H-M   'P 1'
#
loop_
_entity.id
_entity.type
_entity.pdbx_description
1 polymer ?
#
loop_
_entity_poly.entity_id
_entity_poly.type
_entity_poly.pdbx_seq_one_letter_code
_entity_poly.pdbx_strand_id
1 'polypeptide(L)'
;MFRSRSWFGSGLWKPKNPHSLEHLKYLYNVLSKNQVVSENNRGLLVETLRSIAEILIWGDQNDSSVFDFFLEKNMLSFFLKIMKQKCGSYVCVQLLQTLNILFENIRNETSLYYLLSNNHVNSIIVHKFDFSDEEVMAYYISFLKTLSLKLNTHTIHFFYNEHTNDFPLYTEAIKFFNHQESMVRIAVRTLTLNVYRVDDKSMLKFIGDKTAAPYFSNLVWFIGSHVLELDACVRNDAE
;
A
#
# COMPACT_ATOMS: atom_id res chain seq x y z
N MET A 1 29.86 28.45 -20.11
CA MET A 1 28.94 29.46 -19.56
C MET A 1 27.52 28.94 -19.71
N PHE A 2 26.98 28.22 -18.71
CA PHE A 2 25.54 27.93 -18.57
C PHE A 2 25.30 27.61 -17.09
N ARG A 3 25.16 28.68 -16.30
CA ARG A 3 24.63 28.60 -14.93
C ARG A 3 23.12 28.43 -15.06
N SER A 4 22.61 27.23 -14.77
CA SER A 4 21.19 27.02 -14.54
C SER A 4 20.78 27.86 -13.33
N ARG A 5 19.91 28.84 -13.57
CA ARG A 5 19.45 29.82 -12.58
C ARG A 5 18.42 29.17 -11.67
N SER A 6 18.72 29.30 -10.38
CA SER A 6 17.80 29.16 -9.24
C SER A 6 16.45 29.83 -9.50
N TRP A 7 15.38 29.04 -9.38
CA TRP A 7 14.01 29.53 -9.20
C TRP A 7 13.46 28.95 -7.89
N PHE A 8 13.95 29.45 -6.76
CA PHE A 8 13.29 29.25 -5.47
C PHE A 8 13.17 30.58 -4.74
N GLY A 9 12.17 31.37 -5.14
CA GLY A 9 11.67 32.52 -4.39
C GLY A 9 10.55 32.09 -3.45
N SER A 10 10.86 31.92 -2.16
CA SER A 10 10.03 32.12 -0.96
C SER A 10 10.45 31.21 0.22
N GLY A 11 11.51 31.64 0.93
CA GLY A 11 11.48 31.71 2.39
C GLY A 11 11.67 30.46 3.25
N LEU A 12 12.05 29.30 2.73
CA LEU A 12 12.50 28.18 3.57
C LEU A 12 13.81 27.60 3.03
N TRP A 13 14.90 27.83 3.76
CA TRP A 13 16.16 27.17 3.51
C TRP A 13 16.01 25.67 3.79
N LYS A 14 16.40 24.80 2.85
CA LYS A 14 16.45 23.35 3.07
C LYS A 14 17.36 23.08 4.29
N PRO A 15 16.83 22.51 5.39
CA PRO A 15 17.65 22.21 6.56
C PRO A 15 18.79 21.24 6.20
N LYS A 16 19.97 21.43 6.81
CA LYS A 16 21.14 20.57 6.55
C LYS A 16 21.00 19.18 7.15
N ASN A 17 20.34 19.07 8.31
CA ASN A 17 20.07 17.79 8.94
C ASN A 17 18.79 17.18 8.35
N PRO A 18 18.85 16.02 7.66
CA PRO A 18 17.66 15.33 7.16
C PRO A 18 16.82 14.69 8.26
N HIS A 19 17.40 14.45 9.44
CA HIS A 19 16.73 13.86 10.60
C HIS A 19 16.39 14.94 11.64
N SER A 20 15.46 15.84 11.30
CA SER A 20 14.96 16.86 12.22
C SER A 20 13.52 17.28 11.91
N LEU A 21 12.78 17.68 12.94
CA LEU A 21 11.42 18.19 12.80
C LEU A 21 11.34 19.39 11.82
N GLU A 22 12.36 20.23 11.79
CA GLU A 22 12.50 21.37 10.86
C GLU A 22 12.57 20.89 9.41
N HIS A 23 13.23 19.76 9.16
CA HIS A 23 13.26 19.14 7.84
C HIS A 23 11.87 18.67 7.44
N LEU A 24 11.13 18.00 8.34
CA LEU A 24 9.74 17.59 8.05
C LEU A 24 8.83 18.79 7.79
N LYS A 25 8.96 19.89 8.56
CA LYS A 25 8.24 21.15 8.33
C LYS A 25 8.56 21.74 6.96
N TYR A 26 9.81 21.67 6.51
CA TYR A 26 10.19 22.06 5.16
C TYR A 26 9.50 21.18 4.10
N LEU A 27 9.54 19.85 4.24
CA LEU A 27 8.90 18.91 3.31
C LEU A 27 7.39 19.10 3.24
N TYR A 28 6.73 19.35 4.38
CA TYR A 28 5.32 19.72 4.44
C TYR A 28 5.00 20.97 3.60
N ASN A 29 5.83 22.00 3.69
CA ASN A 29 5.66 23.22 2.88
C ASN A 29 5.86 22.95 1.39
N VAL A 30 6.79 22.06 1.01
CA VAL A 30 6.98 21.63 -0.38
C VAL A 30 5.72 20.95 -0.91
N LEU A 31 5.17 19.99 -0.17
CA LEU A 31 3.92 19.31 -0.54
C LEU A 31 2.73 20.29 -0.63
N SER A 32 2.63 21.19 0.35
CA SER A 32 1.54 22.18 0.41
C SER A 32 1.53 23.14 -0.77
N LYS A 33 2.71 23.48 -1.31
CA LYS A 33 2.86 24.32 -2.51
C LYS A 33 2.70 23.56 -3.82
N ASN A 34 2.84 22.23 -3.82
CA ASN A 34 2.84 21.38 -5.01
C ASN A 34 1.71 20.33 -4.96
N GLN A 35 0.47 20.74 -4.70
CA GLN A 35 -0.64 19.80 -4.53
C GLN A 35 -1.07 19.13 -5.83
N VAL A 36 -0.85 19.77 -6.98
CA VAL A 36 -1.19 19.24 -8.31
C VAL A 36 0.08 18.73 -8.98
N VAL A 37 0.05 17.47 -9.40
CA VAL A 37 1.17 16.83 -10.09
C VAL A 37 1.23 17.30 -11.54
N SER A 38 2.43 17.61 -11.98
CA SER A 38 2.78 17.99 -13.33
C SER A 38 4.12 17.37 -13.71
N GLU A 39 4.42 17.32 -15.01
CA GLU A 39 5.71 16.86 -15.53
C GLU A 39 6.91 17.59 -14.92
N ASN A 40 6.73 18.87 -14.55
CA ASN A 40 7.78 19.70 -13.99
C ASN A 40 8.05 19.46 -12.50
N ASN A 41 7.07 18.96 -11.73
CA ASN A 41 7.20 18.78 -10.28
C ASN A 41 7.14 17.32 -9.81
N ARG A 42 6.82 16.35 -10.68
CA ARG A 42 6.71 14.93 -10.33
C ARG A 42 7.96 14.38 -9.64
N GLY A 43 9.16 14.73 -10.14
CA GLY A 43 10.42 14.29 -9.53
C GLY A 43 10.67 14.90 -8.15
N LEU A 44 10.31 16.18 -7.97
CA LEU A 44 10.38 16.84 -6.67
C LEU A 44 9.43 16.19 -5.65
N LEU A 45 8.19 15.89 -6.08
CA LEU A 45 7.19 15.26 -5.22
C LEU A 45 7.61 13.86 -4.79
N VAL A 46 8.07 13.02 -5.72
CA VAL A 46 8.58 11.68 -5.42
C VAL A 46 9.70 11.73 -4.38
N GLU A 47 10.70 12.60 -4.60
CA GLU A 47 11.82 12.72 -3.67
C GLU A 47 11.40 13.29 -2.31
N THR A 48 10.41 14.19 -2.29
CA THR A 48 9.83 14.72 -1.04
C THR A 48 9.12 13.63 -0.26
N LEU A 49 8.33 12.78 -0.93
CA LEU A 49 7.62 11.65 -0.32
C LEU A 49 8.59 10.62 0.25
N ARG A 50 9.65 10.28 -0.50
CA ARG A 50 10.74 9.40 -0.06
C ARG A 50 11.43 9.95 1.19
N SER A 51 11.77 11.24 1.17
CA SER A 51 12.39 11.93 2.32
C SER A 51 11.48 11.96 3.54
N ILE A 52 10.15 12.07 3.35
CA ILE A 52 9.18 11.97 4.44
C ILE A 52 9.16 10.56 5.04
N ALA A 53 9.17 9.50 4.23
CA ALA A 53 9.23 8.14 4.78
C ALA A 53 10.53 7.89 5.56
N GLU A 54 11.66 8.37 5.05
CA GLU A 54 12.97 8.26 5.72
C GLU A 54 12.97 8.93 7.09
N ILE A 55 12.53 10.19 7.19
CA ILE A 55 12.47 10.89 8.47
C ILE A 55 11.42 10.29 9.42
N LEU A 56 10.30 9.74 8.91
CA LEU A 56 9.33 9.04 9.74
C LEU A 56 9.93 7.76 10.34
N ILE A 57 10.59 6.93 9.54
CA ILE A 57 11.24 5.70 10.03
C ILE A 57 12.29 6.02 11.10
N TRP A 58 13.04 7.12 10.91
CA TRP A 58 13.97 7.61 11.92
C TRP A 58 13.24 8.13 13.18
N GLY A 59 12.22 8.99 13.01
CA GLY A 59 11.43 9.58 14.08
C GLY A 59 10.74 8.53 14.95
N ASP A 60 10.27 7.43 14.35
CA ASP A 60 9.66 6.28 15.04
C ASP A 60 10.52 5.74 16.19
N GLN A 61 11.85 5.79 15.99
CA GLN A 61 12.84 5.18 16.88
C GLN A 61 13.60 6.21 17.72
N ASN A 62 13.63 7.48 17.31
CA ASN A 62 14.55 8.47 17.87
C ASN A 62 13.86 9.74 18.38
N ASP A 63 12.74 10.17 17.79
CA ASP A 63 12.10 11.44 18.12
C ASP A 63 10.60 11.43 17.75
N SER A 64 9.74 11.24 18.76
CA SER A 64 8.28 11.18 18.57
C SER A 64 7.68 12.49 18.04
N SER A 65 8.35 13.63 18.25
CA SER A 65 7.84 14.94 17.81
C SER A 65 7.70 15.02 16.28
N VAL A 66 8.51 14.25 15.55
CA VAL A 66 8.41 14.09 14.09
C VAL A 66 7.06 13.48 13.72
N PHE A 67 6.68 12.40 14.41
CA PHE A 67 5.40 11.72 14.19
C PHE A 67 4.22 12.58 14.60
N ASP A 68 4.30 13.23 15.76
CA ASP A 68 3.26 14.13 16.27
C ASP A 68 2.94 15.22 15.23
N PHE A 69 3.97 15.85 14.65
CA PHE A 69 3.79 16.85 13.60
C PHE A 69 3.20 16.27 12.31
N PHE A 70 3.66 15.10 11.86
CA PHE A 70 3.13 14.43 10.68
C PHE A 70 1.62 14.17 10.79
N LEU A 71 1.18 13.75 11.98
CA LEU A 71 -0.21 13.48 12.30
C LEU A 71 -1.03 14.77 12.42
N GLU A 72 -0.53 15.76 13.16
CA GLU A 72 -1.18 17.07 13.34
C GLU A 72 -1.46 17.74 11.98
N LYS A 73 -0.54 17.60 11.02
CA LYS A 73 -0.70 18.14 9.66
C LYS A 73 -1.40 17.20 8.69
N ASN A 74 -1.86 16.04 9.14
CA ASN A 74 -2.52 15.01 8.34
C ASN A 74 -1.75 14.71 7.03
N MET A 75 -0.44 14.57 7.13
CA MET A 75 0.45 14.56 5.97
C MET A 75 0.23 13.33 5.06
N LEU A 76 -0.22 12.20 5.62
CA LEU A 76 -0.59 11.01 4.84
C LEU A 76 -1.70 11.30 3.82
N SER A 77 -2.57 12.29 4.08
CA SER A 77 -3.60 12.69 3.11
C SER A 77 -3.03 13.26 1.80
N PHE A 78 -1.82 13.83 1.83
CA PHE A 78 -1.14 14.28 0.61
C PHE A 78 -0.75 13.10 -0.27
N PHE A 79 -0.30 11.99 0.31
CA PHE A 79 0.05 10.77 -0.43
C PHE A 79 -1.17 10.26 -1.20
N LEU A 80 -2.32 10.18 -0.51
CA LEU A 80 -3.59 9.76 -1.13
C LEU A 80 -4.05 10.73 -2.22
N LYS A 81 -3.96 12.05 -1.98
CA LYS A 81 -4.35 13.07 -2.96
C LYS A 81 -3.47 13.03 -4.21
N ILE A 82 -2.16 12.81 -4.05
CA ILE A 82 -1.23 12.68 -5.18
C ILE A 82 -1.53 11.38 -5.94
N MET A 83 -1.72 10.27 -5.24
CA MET A 83 -2.06 8.97 -5.85
C MET A 83 -3.34 9.02 -6.68
N LYS A 84 -4.37 9.75 -6.23
CA LYS A 84 -5.64 9.89 -6.96
C LYS A 84 -5.54 10.75 -8.22
N GLN A 85 -4.44 11.46 -8.43
CA GLN A 85 -4.25 12.26 -9.64
C GLN A 85 -3.80 11.37 -10.80
N LYS A 86 -4.28 11.65 -12.01
CA LYS A 86 -3.85 10.99 -13.25
C LYS A 86 -2.44 11.46 -13.63
N CYS A 87 -1.44 11.04 -12.86
CA CYS A 87 -0.05 11.50 -12.97
C CYS A 87 0.92 10.48 -13.59
N GLY A 88 0.37 9.40 -14.17
CA GLY A 88 1.14 8.30 -14.75
C GLY A 88 1.62 7.28 -13.71
N SER A 89 2.11 6.14 -14.18
CA SER A 89 2.52 5.03 -13.33
C SER A 89 3.73 5.35 -12.47
N TYR A 90 4.68 6.16 -12.96
CA TYR A 90 5.89 6.53 -12.23
C TYR A 90 5.62 7.06 -10.80
N VAL A 91 4.75 8.07 -10.66
CA VAL A 91 4.45 8.66 -9.34
C VAL A 91 3.69 7.67 -8.46
N CYS A 92 2.80 6.88 -9.05
CA CYS A 92 2.03 5.86 -8.36
C CYS A 92 2.92 4.74 -7.79
N VAL A 93 3.81 4.20 -8.61
CA VAL A 93 4.81 3.19 -8.23
C VAL A 93 5.66 3.70 -7.08
N GLN A 94 6.18 4.93 -7.18
CA GLN A 94 7.04 5.52 -6.15
C GLN A 94 6.29 5.76 -4.83
N LEU A 95 5.01 6.15 -4.88
CA LEU A 95 4.17 6.25 -3.70
C LEU A 95 3.95 4.89 -3.03
N LEU A 96 3.62 3.85 -3.80
CA LEU A 96 3.44 2.50 -3.27
C LEU A 96 4.74 1.97 -2.64
N GLN A 97 5.88 2.15 -3.31
CA GLN A 97 7.21 1.83 -2.78
C GLN A 97 7.47 2.54 -1.45
N THR A 98 7.23 3.84 -1.41
CA THR A 98 7.47 4.68 -0.23
C THR A 98 6.62 4.22 0.95
N LEU A 99 5.33 3.96 0.73
CA LEU A 99 4.43 3.44 1.76
C LEU A 99 4.84 2.05 2.20
N ASN A 100 5.26 1.19 1.28
CA ASN A 100 5.71 -0.16 1.59
C ASN A 100 6.92 -0.13 2.54
N ILE A 101 7.94 0.66 2.21
CA ILE A 101 9.14 0.84 3.04
C ILE A 101 8.77 1.42 4.42
N LEU A 102 7.87 2.41 4.46
CA LEU A 102 7.38 2.98 5.71
C LEU A 102 6.76 1.89 6.60
N PHE A 103 5.74 1.20 6.12
CA PHE A 103 5.05 0.19 6.93
C PHE A 103 5.94 -0.99 7.30
N GLU A 104 6.86 -1.41 6.43
CA GLU A 104 7.82 -2.46 6.76
C GLU A 104 8.69 -2.07 7.97
N ASN A 105 9.12 -0.81 8.05
CA ASN A 105 10.12 -0.36 9.01
C ASN A 105 9.58 0.31 10.29
N ILE A 106 8.29 0.67 10.36
CA ILE A 106 7.68 1.14 11.62
C ILE A 106 7.61 0.00 12.64
N ARG A 107 8.14 0.27 13.83
CA ARG A 107 8.26 -0.66 14.96
C ARG A 107 7.47 -0.21 16.17
N ASN A 108 7.28 1.08 16.38
CA ASN A 108 6.50 1.59 17.49
C ASN A 108 5.00 1.31 17.26
N GLU A 109 4.34 0.65 18.21
CA GLU A 109 2.92 0.31 18.12
C GLU A 109 2.02 1.56 18.07
N THR A 110 2.38 2.60 18.82
CA THR A 110 1.62 3.86 18.85
C THR A 110 1.67 4.55 17.49
N SER A 111 2.87 4.66 16.88
CA SER A 111 3.03 5.18 15.52
C SER A 111 2.24 4.37 14.49
N LEU A 112 2.30 3.03 14.59
CA LEU A 112 1.54 2.13 13.72
C LEU A 112 0.03 2.37 13.86
N TYR A 113 -0.50 2.41 15.07
CA TYR A 113 -1.92 2.65 15.32
C TYR A 113 -2.37 3.99 14.75
N TYR A 114 -1.56 5.04 14.92
CA TYR A 114 -1.89 6.34 14.34
C TYR A 114 -1.93 6.33 12.82
N LEU A 115 -0.97 5.68 12.15
CA LEU A 115 -0.97 5.55 10.70
C LEU A 115 -2.21 4.80 10.17
N LEU A 116 -2.68 3.80 10.91
CA LEU A 116 -3.84 2.99 10.55
C LEU A 116 -5.19 3.66 10.89
N SER A 117 -5.24 4.49 11.95
CA SER A 117 -6.49 5.00 12.52
C SER A 117 -7.31 5.94 11.62
N ASN A 118 -6.68 6.68 10.69
CA ASN A 118 -7.39 7.69 9.88
C ASN A 118 -7.94 7.15 8.54
N ASN A 119 -8.05 5.82 8.40
CA ASN A 119 -8.62 5.13 7.23
C ASN A 119 -7.99 5.46 5.85
N HIS A 120 -6.89 6.25 5.81
CA HIS A 120 -6.15 6.55 4.59
C HIS A 120 -5.56 5.28 3.98
N VAL A 121 -5.11 4.34 4.82
CA VAL A 121 -4.56 3.06 4.36
C VAL A 121 -5.62 2.23 3.64
N ASN A 122 -6.81 2.07 4.20
CA ASN A 122 -7.91 1.40 3.50
C ASN A 122 -8.31 2.14 2.22
N SER A 123 -8.26 3.47 2.22
CA SER A 123 -8.50 4.28 1.01
C SER A 123 -7.46 4.02 -0.10
N ILE A 124 -6.21 3.71 0.27
CA ILE A 124 -5.15 3.31 -0.66
C ILE A 124 -5.38 1.88 -1.14
N ILE A 125 -5.76 0.96 -0.24
CA ILE A 125 -6.08 -0.44 -0.59
C ILE A 125 -7.18 -0.49 -1.66
N VAL A 126 -8.31 0.22 -1.47
CA VAL A 126 -9.44 0.16 -2.43
C VAL A 126 -9.26 1.02 -3.67
N HIS A 127 -8.13 1.73 -3.79
CA HIS A 127 -7.87 2.60 -4.93
C HIS A 127 -7.85 1.80 -6.24
N LYS A 128 -8.39 2.39 -7.31
CA LYS A 128 -8.49 1.76 -8.62
C LYS A 128 -7.22 2.03 -9.42
N PHE A 129 -6.19 1.26 -9.11
CA PHE A 129 -4.95 1.24 -9.88
C PHE A 129 -5.16 0.66 -11.28
N ASP A 130 -4.34 1.10 -12.23
CA ASP A 130 -4.25 0.53 -13.56
C ASP A 130 -3.29 -0.67 -13.53
N PHE A 131 -3.84 -1.87 -13.40
CA PHE A 131 -3.06 -3.12 -13.39
C PHE A 131 -2.70 -3.63 -14.78
N SER A 132 -2.99 -2.89 -15.86
CA SER A 132 -2.34 -3.15 -17.15
C SER A 132 -0.84 -2.84 -17.11
N ASP A 133 -0.42 -1.98 -16.17
CA ASP A 133 0.96 -1.79 -15.79
C ASP A 133 1.36 -2.83 -14.72
N GLU A 134 2.12 -3.84 -15.13
CA GLU A 134 2.59 -4.92 -14.27
C GLU A 134 3.44 -4.42 -13.09
N GLU A 135 4.17 -3.31 -13.28
CA GLU A 135 4.99 -2.72 -12.22
C GLU A 135 4.09 -2.15 -11.10
N VAL A 136 3.04 -1.42 -11.47
CA VAL A 136 2.05 -0.90 -10.51
C VAL A 136 1.41 -2.04 -9.73
N MET A 137 1.00 -3.11 -10.42
CA MET A 137 0.44 -4.31 -9.79
C MET A 137 1.42 -4.96 -8.81
N ALA A 138 2.68 -5.15 -9.20
CA ALA A 138 3.70 -5.77 -8.35
C ALA A 138 3.90 -4.99 -7.05
N TYR A 139 4.01 -3.65 -7.12
CA TYR A 139 4.14 -2.81 -5.93
C TYR A 139 2.88 -2.78 -5.08
N TYR A 140 1.70 -2.81 -5.70
CA TYR A 140 0.43 -2.90 -4.98
C TYR A 140 0.31 -4.21 -4.19
N ILE A 141 0.62 -5.36 -4.81
CA ILE A 141 0.60 -6.67 -4.15
C ILE A 141 1.64 -6.74 -3.02
N SER A 142 2.82 -6.17 -3.24
CA SER A 142 3.85 -6.05 -2.19
C SER A 142 3.34 -5.22 -1.01
N PHE A 143 2.70 -4.09 -1.26
CA PHE A 143 2.09 -3.25 -0.24
C PHE A 143 1.01 -3.98 0.57
N LEU A 144 0.09 -4.69 -0.09
CA LEU A 144 -0.92 -5.50 0.62
C LEU A 144 -0.27 -6.57 1.51
N LYS A 145 0.74 -7.28 0.97
CA LYS A 145 1.49 -8.28 1.74
C LYS A 145 2.15 -7.65 2.97
N THR A 146 2.77 -6.49 2.85
CA THR A 146 3.41 -5.78 3.97
C THR A 146 2.40 -5.38 5.05
N LEU A 147 1.23 -4.87 4.66
CA LEU A 147 0.16 -4.59 5.62
C LEU A 147 -0.32 -5.87 6.33
N SER A 148 -0.42 -6.98 5.61
CA SER A 148 -0.81 -8.27 6.21
C SER A 148 0.14 -8.75 7.31
N LEU A 149 1.43 -8.39 7.23
CA LEU A 149 2.41 -8.73 8.25
C LEU A 149 2.20 -7.95 9.56
N LYS A 150 1.47 -6.83 9.51
CA LYS A 150 1.09 -6.02 10.69
C LYS A 150 -0.22 -6.45 11.32
N LEU A 151 -0.91 -7.45 10.77
CA LEU A 151 -2.15 -7.99 11.33
C LEU A 151 -1.89 -8.79 12.60
N ASN A 152 -2.64 -8.47 13.65
CA ASN A 152 -2.75 -9.18 14.90
C ASN A 152 -4.12 -8.88 15.53
N THR A 153 -4.40 -9.47 16.70
CA THR A 153 -5.67 -9.29 17.43
C THR A 153 -5.96 -7.84 17.80
N HIS A 154 -4.93 -6.99 17.92
CA HIS A 154 -5.07 -5.59 18.23
C HIS A 154 -5.15 -4.69 17.00
N THR A 155 -4.62 -5.07 15.84
CA THR A 155 -4.65 -4.23 14.62
C THR A 155 -5.76 -4.59 13.64
N ILE A 156 -6.40 -5.76 13.80
CA ILE A 156 -7.40 -6.26 12.85
C ILE A 156 -8.57 -5.31 12.65
N HIS A 157 -9.00 -4.62 13.71
CA HIS A 157 -10.12 -3.67 13.68
C HIS A 157 -9.86 -2.43 12.81
N PHE A 158 -8.60 -2.13 12.47
CA PHE A 158 -8.27 -1.07 11.51
C PHE A 158 -8.55 -1.48 10.07
N PHE A 159 -8.60 -2.79 9.78
CA PHE A 159 -8.80 -3.32 8.43
C PHE A 159 -10.14 -4.03 8.25
N TYR A 160 -10.70 -4.60 9.31
CA TYR A 160 -11.99 -5.28 9.30
C TYR A 160 -13.02 -4.51 10.12
N ASN A 161 -14.13 -4.17 9.47
CA ASN A 161 -15.30 -3.59 10.11
C ASN A 161 -16.42 -4.64 10.19
N GLU A 162 -16.69 -5.11 11.41
CA GLU A 162 -17.72 -6.11 11.69
C GLU A 162 -19.14 -5.62 11.36
N HIS A 163 -19.43 -4.33 11.58
CA HIS A 163 -20.76 -3.77 11.36
C HIS A 163 -21.12 -3.72 9.87
N THR A 164 -20.15 -3.40 9.02
CA THR A 164 -20.35 -3.31 7.57
C THR A 164 -19.94 -4.59 6.84
N ASN A 165 -19.37 -5.57 7.54
CA ASN A 165 -18.71 -6.74 6.94
C ASN A 165 -17.74 -6.33 5.82
N ASP A 166 -16.89 -5.34 6.10
CA ASP A 166 -15.93 -4.81 5.14
C ASP A 166 -14.51 -5.16 5.58
N PHE A 167 -13.74 -5.81 4.69
CA PHE A 167 -12.34 -6.16 4.94
C PHE A 167 -11.47 -5.87 3.71
N PRO A 168 -11.22 -4.60 3.38
CA PRO A 168 -10.57 -4.22 2.12
C PRO A 168 -9.26 -4.94 1.85
N LEU A 169 -8.42 -5.08 2.86
CA LEU A 169 -7.10 -5.73 2.73
C LEU A 169 -7.23 -7.17 2.22
N TYR A 170 -8.18 -7.94 2.76
CA TYR A 170 -8.39 -9.32 2.35
C TYR A 170 -9.16 -9.41 1.03
N THR A 171 -10.27 -8.68 0.89
CA THR A 171 -11.15 -8.75 -0.29
C THR A 171 -10.48 -8.26 -1.56
N GLU A 172 -9.60 -7.26 -1.48
CA GLU A 172 -8.84 -6.81 -2.64
C GLU A 172 -7.70 -7.79 -2.99
N ALA A 173 -7.04 -8.39 -1.99
CA ALA A 173 -5.95 -9.34 -2.23
C ALA A 173 -6.43 -10.63 -2.92
N ILE A 174 -7.55 -11.20 -2.48
CA ILE A 174 -8.05 -12.48 -3.02
C ILE A 174 -8.49 -12.40 -4.48
N LYS A 175 -8.66 -11.21 -5.07
CA LYS A 175 -8.92 -11.07 -6.51
C LYS A 175 -7.77 -11.60 -7.36
N PHE A 176 -6.56 -11.66 -6.80
CA PHE A 176 -5.33 -12.10 -7.46
C PHE A 176 -4.93 -13.54 -7.11
N PHE A 177 -5.81 -14.32 -6.46
CA PHE A 177 -5.47 -15.69 -6.00
C PHE A 177 -5.00 -16.64 -7.11
N ASN A 178 -5.53 -16.45 -8.33
CA ASN A 178 -5.20 -17.23 -9.52
C ASN A 178 -4.50 -16.39 -10.60
N HIS A 179 -3.69 -15.41 -10.19
CA HIS A 179 -2.90 -14.60 -11.13
C HIS A 179 -1.88 -15.47 -11.89
N GLN A 180 -1.53 -15.11 -13.13
CA GLN A 180 -0.61 -15.89 -13.98
C GLN A 180 0.82 -15.95 -13.41
N GLU A 181 1.28 -14.86 -12.79
CA GLU A 181 2.57 -14.82 -12.13
C GLU A 181 2.58 -15.57 -10.79
N SER A 182 3.58 -16.46 -10.63
CA SER A 182 3.76 -17.24 -9.41
C SER A 182 4.01 -16.38 -8.17
N MET A 183 4.80 -15.31 -8.30
CA MET A 183 5.13 -14.41 -7.19
C MET A 183 3.90 -13.69 -6.63
N VAL A 184 2.98 -13.27 -7.50
CA VAL A 184 1.70 -12.69 -7.09
C VAL A 184 0.89 -13.70 -6.29
N ARG A 185 0.76 -14.94 -6.79
CA ARG A 185 0.05 -16.01 -6.05
C ARG A 185 0.68 -16.31 -4.69
N ILE A 186 2.02 -16.34 -4.60
CA ILE A 186 2.75 -16.56 -3.34
C ILE A 186 2.46 -15.44 -2.34
N ALA A 187 2.46 -14.18 -2.80
CA ALA A 187 2.15 -13.03 -1.95
C ALA A 187 0.70 -13.08 -1.43
N VAL A 188 -0.27 -13.37 -2.30
CA VAL A 188 -1.69 -13.50 -1.92
C VAL A 188 -1.91 -14.66 -0.94
N ARG A 189 -1.22 -15.80 -1.14
CA ARG A 189 -1.26 -16.94 -0.21
C ARG A 189 -0.66 -16.58 1.15
N THR A 190 0.49 -15.89 1.16
CA THR A 190 1.11 -15.40 2.39
C THR A 190 0.17 -14.45 3.15
N LEU A 191 -0.44 -13.51 2.44
CA LEU A 191 -1.43 -12.59 3.03
C LEU A 191 -2.61 -13.35 3.61
N THR A 192 -3.15 -14.33 2.87
CA THR A 192 -4.25 -15.17 3.33
C THR A 192 -3.86 -15.90 4.62
N LEU A 193 -2.68 -16.52 4.68
CA LEU A 193 -2.20 -17.18 5.89
C LEU A 193 -2.05 -16.22 7.08
N ASN A 194 -1.53 -15.00 6.85
CA ASN A 194 -1.42 -13.99 7.90
C ASN A 194 -2.79 -13.57 8.44
N VAL A 195 -3.79 -13.47 7.58
CA VAL A 195 -5.17 -13.16 7.97
C VAL A 195 -5.76 -14.31 8.82
N TYR A 196 -5.66 -15.56 8.36
CA TYR A 196 -6.18 -16.72 9.10
C TYR A 196 -5.47 -16.97 10.44
N ARG A 197 -4.23 -16.47 10.60
CA ARG A 197 -3.49 -16.55 11.86
C ARG A 197 -4.06 -15.63 12.95
N VAL A 198 -4.83 -14.60 12.60
CA VAL A 198 -5.40 -13.68 13.57
C VAL A 198 -6.61 -14.32 14.25
N ASP A 199 -6.55 -14.45 15.58
CA ASP A 199 -7.63 -14.98 16.40
C ASP A 199 -8.74 -13.93 16.62
N ASP A 200 -9.51 -13.67 15.56
CA ASP A 200 -10.71 -12.82 15.58
C ASP A 200 -11.90 -13.58 14.99
N LYS A 201 -12.86 -13.94 15.84
CA LYS A 201 -13.99 -14.80 15.46
C LYS A 201 -14.90 -14.16 14.43
N SER A 202 -15.17 -12.87 14.55
CA SER A 202 -16.06 -12.12 13.66
C SER A 202 -15.47 -12.05 12.26
N MET A 203 -14.18 -11.75 12.15
CA MET A 203 -13.42 -11.73 10.91
C MET A 203 -13.30 -13.12 10.28
N LEU A 204 -12.97 -14.16 11.05
CA LEU A 204 -12.88 -15.52 10.54
C LEU A 204 -14.23 -16.02 10.00
N LYS A 205 -15.33 -15.67 10.69
CA LYS A 205 -16.68 -15.93 10.19
C LYS A 205 -16.96 -15.20 8.89
N PHE A 206 -16.60 -13.91 8.78
CA PHE A 206 -16.72 -13.15 7.53
C PHE A 206 -16.00 -13.85 6.37
N ILE A 207 -14.77 -14.30 6.58
CA ILE A 207 -13.98 -14.99 5.56
C ILE A 207 -14.67 -16.29 5.15
N GLY A 208 -15.07 -17.11 6.13
CA GLY A 208 -15.78 -18.38 5.89
C GLY A 208 -17.10 -18.18 5.14
N ASP A 209 -17.90 -17.18 5.51
CA ASP A 209 -19.25 -17.01 4.97
C ASP A 209 -19.25 -16.26 3.62
N LYS A 210 -18.42 -15.24 3.46
CA LYS A 210 -18.49 -14.30 2.32
C LYS A 210 -17.47 -14.56 1.23
N THR A 211 -16.32 -15.16 1.56
CA THR A 211 -15.23 -15.32 0.58
C THR A 211 -15.01 -16.78 0.18
N ALA A 212 -15.37 -17.73 1.04
CA ALA A 212 -15.21 -19.15 0.74
C ALA A 212 -16.04 -19.59 -0.47
N ALA A 213 -17.30 -19.18 -0.58
CA ALA A 213 -18.16 -19.64 -1.66
C ALA A 213 -17.66 -19.24 -3.07
N PRO A 214 -17.31 -17.97 -3.37
CA PRO A 214 -16.69 -17.62 -4.66
C PRO A 214 -15.34 -18.29 -4.87
N TYR A 215 -14.50 -18.37 -3.83
CA TYR A 215 -13.18 -18.98 -3.92
C TYR A 215 -13.25 -20.48 -4.26
N PHE A 216 -14.05 -21.26 -3.52
CA PHE A 216 -14.22 -22.68 -3.77
C PHE A 216 -14.92 -22.95 -5.09
N SER A 217 -15.88 -22.12 -5.49
CA SER A 217 -16.53 -22.25 -6.81
C SER A 217 -15.50 -22.09 -7.93
N ASN A 218 -14.63 -21.08 -7.85
CA ASN A 218 -13.58 -20.88 -8.84
C ASN A 218 -12.52 -22.01 -8.82
N LEU A 219 -12.17 -22.51 -7.63
CA LEU A 219 -11.24 -23.62 -7.49
C LEU A 219 -11.79 -24.90 -8.13
N VAL A 220 -13.04 -25.24 -7.85
CA VAL A 220 -13.72 -26.40 -8.45
C VAL A 220 -13.80 -26.24 -9.97
N TRP A 221 -14.15 -25.04 -10.45
CA TRP A 221 -14.18 -24.75 -11.89
C TRP A 221 -12.79 -24.90 -12.55
N PHE A 222 -11.74 -24.42 -11.90
CA PHE A 222 -10.36 -24.52 -12.37
C PHE A 222 -9.90 -25.98 -12.47
N ILE A 223 -10.14 -26.78 -11.41
CA ILE A 223 -9.83 -28.21 -11.40
C ILE A 223 -10.62 -28.94 -12.49
N GLY A 224 -11.92 -28.66 -12.61
CA GLY A 224 -12.78 -29.24 -13.64
C GLY A 224 -12.26 -28.95 -15.05
N SER A 225 -11.81 -27.72 -15.31
CA SER A 225 -11.24 -27.33 -16.60
C SER A 225 -9.96 -28.12 -16.93
N HIS A 226 -9.06 -28.29 -15.95
CA HIS A 226 -7.83 -29.09 -16.14
C HIS A 226 -8.13 -30.57 -16.36
N VAL A 227 -9.14 -31.12 -15.69
CA VAL A 227 -9.57 -32.52 -15.91
C VAL A 227 -10.08 -32.71 -17.34
N LEU A 228 -10.85 -31.75 -17.87
CA LEU A 228 -11.34 -31.81 -19.26
C LEU A 228 -10.21 -31.68 -20.28
N GLU A 229 -9.21 -30.82 -20.02
CA GLU A 229 -8.03 -30.70 -20.86
C GLU A 229 -7.22 -32.01 -20.89
N LEU A 230 -7.01 -32.65 -19.73
CA LEU A 230 -6.34 -33.95 -19.65
C LEU A 230 -7.10 -35.04 -20.40
N ASP A 231 -8.43 -35.10 -20.24
CA ASP A 231 -9.29 -36.06 -20.95
C ASP A 231 -9.29 -35.85 -22.48
N ALA A 232 -9.19 -34.59 -22.93
CA ALA A 232 -9.00 -34.28 -24.35
C ALA A 232 -7.63 -34.75 -24.87
N CYS A 233 -6.54 -34.49 -24.13
CA CYS A 233 -5.20 -34.94 -24.51
C CYS A 233 -5.10 -36.47 -24.61
N VAL A 234 -5.64 -37.20 -23.62
CA VAL A 234 -5.63 -38.68 -23.63
C VAL A 234 -6.40 -39.24 -24.82
N ARG A 235 -7.53 -38.62 -25.19
CA ARG A 235 -8.31 -39.06 -26.36
C ARG A 235 -7.60 -38.78 -27.68
N ASN A 236 -6.90 -37.65 -27.81
CA ASN A 236 -6.17 -37.29 -29.02
C ASN A 236 -4.86 -38.10 -29.20
N ASP A 237 -4.22 -38.55 -28.12
CA ASP A 237 -3.04 -39.43 -28.18
C ASP A 237 -3.39 -40.90 -28.49
N ALA A 238 -4.68 -41.26 -28.45
CA ALA A 238 -5.19 -42.61 -28.74
C ALA A 238 -5.58 -42.82 -30.21
N GLU A 239 -5.46 -41.79 -31.07
CA GLU A 239 -5.55 -41.85 -32.54
C GLU A 239 -4.16 -41.87 -33.19
#